data_AF-A0A3C0NW53-F1
#
_entry.id   AF-A0A3C0NW53-F1
#
_cell.length_a   1.000
_cell.length_b   1.000
_cell.length_c   1.000
_cell.angle_alpha   90.00
_cell.angle_beta   90.00
_cell.angle_gamma   90.00
#
_symmetry.space_group_name_H-M   'P 1'
#
loop_
_entity.id
_entity.type
_entity.pdbx_description
1 polymer ?
#
loop_
_entity_poly.entity_id
_entity_poly.type
_entity_poly.pdbx_seq_one_letter_code
_entity_poly.pdbx_strand_id
1 'polypeptide(L)'
;MRSYKQYLVNYLSLLALLHDILASALAWWLAFLMRFNFELPPNFMGAFLKFLPLVILIQAGAFITFGLYRGIWRFASLPDLQRIIKAVALSALCIAFISLFVRTQIVIPRTVIVLNPLLLILIMGGSRFTYRAWKERHLFNPMRRQGKPVIILGAEDAAISLIKELSRGKSWQVVAVLDDHPNMIGREFSHTRVEGNIASLPTIAKKYGCQHCIIAMPSASHLQRREAANIANQASLEVLTVPSMSDMMSGKISISNIRKIDVEDLLGRDVVSLDTQELSSMIADNTVLVSGAAGSIGSELCRQILAFHPKKLICLDISEFGLYTLQQEFNQFKSNTQLVYIVADVKNKTRINHVLLTHRPKLVLHAAAYKHVPMMEDNNVCEALVNNAFGTYQFASVCQSAHVEKFVLISTDKAVNPT
;
A
#
# COMPACT_ATOMS: atom_id res chain seq x y z
N MET A 1 36.43 -23.97 -8.59
CA MET A 1 37.32 -24.00 -7.40
C MET A 1 38.07 -22.67 -7.10
N ARG A 2 38.20 -21.71 -8.04
CA ARG A 2 38.91 -20.43 -7.78
C ARG A 2 38.18 -19.40 -6.89
N SER A 3 36.86 -19.50 -6.71
CA SER A 3 36.05 -18.55 -5.91
C SER A 3 36.02 -18.85 -4.40
N TYR A 4 36.57 -19.99 -3.95
CA TYR A 4 36.41 -20.46 -2.56
C TYR A 4 37.49 -19.91 -1.60
N LYS A 5 38.71 -19.61 -2.09
CA LYS A 5 39.84 -19.19 -1.25
C LYS A 5 39.73 -17.77 -0.68
N GLN A 6 38.93 -16.89 -1.28
CA GLN A 6 38.82 -15.49 -0.83
C GLN A 6 37.87 -15.28 0.37
N TYR A 7 37.05 -16.27 0.74
CA TYR A 7 36.06 -16.13 1.82
C TYR A 7 36.51 -16.67 3.18
N LEU A 8 37.55 -17.52 3.21
CA LEU A 8 38.18 -18.01 4.45
C LEU A 8 39.09 -16.96 5.12
N VAL A 9 39.26 -15.78 4.52
CA VAL A 9 40.14 -14.71 5.00
C VAL A 9 39.44 -13.75 5.97
N ASN A 10 38.10 -13.85 6.13
CA ASN A 10 37.38 -13.06 7.12
C ASN A 10 37.41 -13.74 8.49
N TYR A 11 37.94 -13.04 9.50
CA TYR A 11 38.02 -13.48 10.91
C TYR A 11 36.67 -14.01 11.45
N LEU A 12 35.55 -13.40 11.04
CA LEU A 12 34.19 -13.81 11.43
C LEU A 12 33.78 -15.19 10.87
N SER A 13 34.21 -15.51 9.65
CA SER A 13 33.94 -16.83 9.04
C SER A 13 34.75 -17.93 9.72
N LEU A 14 35.98 -17.60 10.16
CA LEU A 14 36.84 -18.52 10.89
C LEU A 14 36.29 -18.79 12.31
N LEU A 15 35.78 -17.77 13.00
CA LEU A 15 35.08 -17.93 14.27
C LEU A 15 33.81 -18.79 14.13
N ALA A 16 33.03 -18.59 13.06
CA ALA A 16 31.84 -19.40 12.79
C ALA A 16 32.18 -20.87 12.53
N LEU A 17 33.25 -21.13 11.78
CA LEU A 17 33.74 -22.48 11.53
C LEU A 17 34.24 -23.14 12.82
N LEU A 18 34.98 -22.41 13.65
CA LEU A 18 35.45 -22.90 14.94
C LEU A 18 34.27 -23.23 15.86
N HIS A 19 33.26 -22.36 15.94
CA HIS A 19 32.02 -22.64 16.66
C HIS A 19 31.36 -23.94 16.16
N ASP A 20 31.20 -24.12 14.85
CA ASP A 20 30.52 -25.29 14.30
C ASP A 20 31.31 -26.59 14.49
N ILE A 21 32.64 -26.52 14.51
CA ILE A 21 33.52 -27.65 14.90
C ILE A 21 33.31 -28.02 16.38
N LEU A 22 33.23 -27.02 17.26
CA LEU A 22 32.92 -27.25 18.67
C LEU A 22 31.51 -27.81 18.85
N ALA A 23 30.54 -27.31 18.10
CA ALA A 23 29.16 -27.83 18.09
C ALA A 23 29.10 -29.29 17.63
N SER A 24 29.90 -29.65 16.61
CA SER A 24 30.07 -31.03 16.15
C SER A 24 30.62 -31.94 17.25
N ALA A 25 31.69 -31.53 17.92
CA ALA A 25 32.27 -32.30 19.03
C ALA A 25 31.29 -32.44 20.21
N LEU A 26 30.60 -31.35 20.54
CA LEU A 26 29.60 -31.31 21.62
C LEU A 26 28.40 -32.21 21.31
N ALA A 27 27.89 -32.17 20.08
CA ALA A 27 26.79 -33.03 19.64
C ALA A 27 27.17 -34.53 19.72
N TRP A 28 28.40 -34.87 19.31
CA TRP A 28 28.92 -36.23 19.41
C TRP A 28 29.01 -36.71 20.86
N TRP A 29 29.55 -35.87 21.75
CA TRP A 29 29.66 -36.16 23.18
C TRP A 29 28.28 -36.33 23.84
N LEU A 30 27.35 -35.40 23.59
CA LEU A 30 25.99 -35.48 24.10
C LEU A 30 25.25 -36.71 23.57
N ALA A 31 25.44 -37.10 22.30
CA ALA A 31 24.84 -38.30 21.74
C ALA A 31 25.30 -39.57 22.47
N PHE A 32 26.59 -39.66 22.81
CA PHE A 32 27.12 -40.78 23.61
C PHE A 32 26.60 -40.76 25.05
N LEU A 33 26.58 -39.60 25.71
CA LEU A 33 26.02 -39.49 27.07
C LEU A 33 24.54 -39.89 27.10
N MET A 34 23.71 -39.33 26.21
CA MET A 34 22.28 -39.67 26.14
C MET A 34 22.05 -41.14 25.81
N ARG A 35 22.92 -41.76 25.00
CA ARG A 35 22.82 -43.19 24.69
C ARG A 35 23.00 -44.08 25.92
N PHE A 36 23.89 -43.68 26.83
CA PHE A 36 24.26 -44.46 27.99
C PHE A 36 23.73 -43.85 29.30
N ASN A 37 22.60 -43.13 29.25
CA ASN A 37 21.95 -42.52 30.43
C ASN A 37 22.92 -41.68 31.29
N PHE A 38 23.83 -40.94 30.65
CA PHE A 38 24.89 -40.12 31.27
C PHE A 38 26.00 -40.91 32.00
N GLU A 39 26.03 -42.24 31.88
CA GLU A 39 27.07 -43.12 32.41
C GLU A 39 27.83 -43.81 31.28
N LEU A 40 28.88 -43.16 30.75
CA LEU A 40 29.62 -43.71 29.62
C LEU A 40 30.52 -44.89 30.04
N PRO A 41 30.29 -46.12 29.55
CA PRO A 41 31.13 -47.26 29.94
C PRO A 41 32.55 -47.13 29.39
N PRO A 42 33.60 -47.54 30.13
CA PRO A 42 35.00 -47.42 29.70
C PRO A 42 35.28 -48.06 28.33
N ASN A 43 34.58 -49.16 28.03
CA ASN A 43 34.71 -49.90 26.76
C ASN A 43 34.30 -49.07 25.52
N PHE A 44 33.45 -48.05 25.70
CA PHE A 44 33.00 -47.16 24.63
C PHE A 44 33.76 -45.82 24.58
N MET A 45 34.50 -45.47 25.64
CA MET A 45 35.35 -44.28 25.67
C MET A 45 36.42 -44.32 24.56
N GLY A 46 37.00 -45.49 24.32
CA GLY A 46 37.96 -45.71 23.23
C GLY A 46 37.36 -45.48 21.84
N ALA A 47 36.12 -45.94 21.61
CA ALA A 47 35.39 -45.64 20.37
C ALA A 47 35.08 -44.15 20.25
N PHE A 48 34.58 -43.53 21.31
CA PHE A 48 34.27 -42.11 21.33
C PHE A 48 35.48 -41.26 20.88
N LEU A 49 36.64 -41.46 21.52
CA LEU A 49 37.87 -40.72 21.22
C LEU A 49 38.42 -41.03 19.83
N LYS A 50 38.36 -42.29 19.39
CA LYS A 50 38.89 -42.70 18.07
C LYS A 50 38.07 -42.17 16.91
N PHE A 51 36.74 -42.13 17.04
CA PHE A 51 35.84 -41.69 15.98
C PHE A 51 35.59 -40.17 15.97
N LEU A 52 35.80 -39.47 17.09
CA LEU A 52 35.59 -38.03 17.20
C LEU A 52 36.37 -37.22 16.13
N PRO A 53 37.68 -37.42 15.89
CA PRO A 53 38.40 -36.69 14.84
C PRO A 53 37.84 -36.94 13.44
N LEU A 54 37.44 -38.18 13.15
CA LEU A 54 36.87 -38.56 11.87
C LEU A 54 35.49 -37.91 11.64
N VAL A 55 34.64 -37.90 12.67
CA VAL A 55 33.33 -37.26 12.64
C VAL A 55 33.47 -35.75 12.40
N ILE A 56 34.36 -35.08 13.15
CA ILE A 56 34.64 -33.66 12.97
C ILE A 56 35.13 -33.38 11.56
N LEU A 57 36.05 -34.20 11.02
CA LEU A 57 36.61 -33.99 9.68
C LEU A 57 35.54 -34.11 8.58
N ILE A 58 34.69 -35.13 8.67
CA ILE A 58 33.59 -35.34 7.72
C ILE A 58 32.57 -34.19 7.81
N GLN A 59 32.18 -33.80 9.02
CA GLN A 59 31.20 -32.73 9.23
C GLN A 59 31.74 -31.36 8.82
N ALA A 60 32.99 -31.03 9.18
CA ALA A 60 33.66 -29.82 8.74
C ALA A 60 33.77 -29.75 7.21
N GLY A 61 34.12 -30.87 6.56
CA GLY A 61 34.11 -31.00 5.11
C GLY A 61 32.73 -30.71 4.51
N ALA A 62 31.67 -31.30 5.08
CA ALA A 62 30.29 -31.05 4.65
C ALA A 62 29.85 -29.58 4.86
N PHE A 63 30.20 -28.96 5.97
CA PHE A 63 29.84 -27.55 6.23
C PHE A 63 30.47 -26.61 5.20
N ILE A 64 31.71 -26.90 4.81
CA ILE A 64 32.43 -26.18 3.76
C ILE A 64 31.78 -26.46 2.39
N THR A 65 31.54 -27.71 1.99
CA THR A 65 30.97 -27.99 0.66
C THR A 65 29.59 -27.37 0.45
N PHE A 66 28.72 -27.40 1.47
CA PHE A 66 27.40 -26.76 1.44
C PHE A 66 27.42 -25.23 1.64
N GLY A 67 28.60 -24.66 1.89
CA GLY A 67 28.79 -23.22 1.93
C GLY A 67 28.11 -22.53 3.11
N LEU A 68 28.09 -23.16 4.29
CA LEU A 68 27.47 -22.61 5.52
C LEU A 68 28.13 -21.28 5.97
N TYR A 69 29.33 -20.99 5.48
CA TYR A 69 30.12 -19.80 5.82
C TYR A 69 30.13 -18.73 4.73
N ARG A 70 29.30 -18.89 3.67
CA ARG A 70 29.16 -17.88 2.60
C ARG A 70 28.29 -16.70 3.02
N GLY A 71 27.46 -16.85 4.05
CA GLY A 71 26.55 -15.83 4.56
C GLY A 71 26.99 -15.28 5.92
N ILE A 72 26.79 -13.98 6.14
CA ILE A 72 26.93 -13.38 7.47
C ILE A 72 25.78 -13.92 8.33
N TRP A 73 26.05 -14.49 9.51
CA TRP A 73 25.01 -15.04 10.44
C TRP A 73 23.89 -14.05 10.78
N ARG A 74 24.11 -12.75 10.51
CA ARG A 74 23.11 -11.67 10.60
C ARG A 74 21.92 -11.85 9.64
N PHE A 75 22.08 -12.57 8.54
CA PHE A 75 21.02 -12.85 7.56
C PHE A 75 20.57 -14.32 7.59
N ALA A 76 20.80 -15.02 8.70
CA ALA A 76 20.36 -16.40 8.89
C ALA A 76 18.86 -16.53 8.58
N SER A 77 18.56 -17.22 7.48
CA SER A 77 17.23 -17.32 6.87
C SER A 77 16.80 -18.79 6.74
N LEU A 78 15.54 -19.04 6.37
CA LEU A 78 15.04 -20.40 6.05
C LEU A 78 15.99 -21.18 5.09
N PRO A 79 16.56 -20.55 4.04
CA PRO A 79 17.61 -21.15 3.22
C PRO A 79 18.86 -21.63 3.97
N ASP A 80 19.29 -20.94 5.04
CA ASP A 80 20.46 -21.35 5.81
C ASP A 80 20.17 -22.56 6.69
N LEU A 81 18.96 -22.65 7.25
CA LEU A 81 18.51 -23.87 7.94
C LEU A 81 18.47 -25.06 6.98
N GLN A 82 17.98 -24.86 5.74
CA GLN A 82 18.00 -25.91 4.72
C GLN A 82 19.43 -26.36 4.36
N ARG A 83 20.40 -25.43 4.31
CA ARG A 83 21.81 -25.77 4.08
C ARG A 83 22.40 -26.59 5.24
N ILE A 84 22.08 -26.23 6.48
CA ILE A 84 22.48 -26.98 7.68
C ILE A 84 21.91 -28.40 7.62
N ILE A 85 20.60 -28.53 7.38
CA ILE A 85 19.94 -29.84 7.29
C ILE A 85 20.59 -30.70 6.20
N LYS A 86 20.84 -30.16 5.01
CA LYS A 86 21.48 -30.91 3.91
C LYS A 86 22.93 -31.32 4.24
N ALA A 87 23.72 -30.44 4.85
CA ALA A 87 25.09 -30.73 5.25
C ALA A 87 25.16 -31.80 6.36
N VAL A 88 24.29 -31.69 7.35
CA VAL A 88 24.19 -32.67 8.45
C VAL A 88 23.67 -34.01 7.94
N ALA A 89 22.67 -34.02 7.06
CA ALA A 89 22.17 -35.25 6.46
C ALA A 89 23.26 -35.97 5.63
N LEU A 90 24.00 -35.25 4.78
CA LEU A 90 25.08 -35.86 4.00
C LEU A 90 26.19 -36.41 4.91
N SER A 91 26.64 -35.63 5.89
CA SER A 91 27.68 -36.08 6.82
C SER A 91 27.22 -37.26 7.68
N ALA A 92 25.96 -37.30 8.11
CA ALA A 92 25.38 -38.45 8.82
C ALA A 92 25.37 -39.72 7.96
N LEU A 93 25.00 -39.60 6.68
CA LEU A 93 25.07 -40.73 5.74
C LEU A 93 26.52 -41.20 5.54
N CYS A 94 27.49 -40.29 5.40
CA CYS A 94 28.90 -40.65 5.30
C CYS A 94 29.41 -41.35 6.57
N ILE A 95 29.07 -40.84 7.75
CA ILE A 95 29.45 -41.46 9.04
C ILE A 95 28.80 -42.84 9.19
N ALA A 96 27.52 -42.97 8.88
CA ALA A 96 26.81 -44.25 8.90
C ALA A 96 27.45 -45.24 7.92
N PHE A 97 27.73 -44.82 6.69
CA PHE A 97 28.39 -45.64 5.68
C PHE A 97 29.76 -46.11 6.16
N ILE A 98 30.63 -45.19 6.61
CA ILE A 98 31.96 -45.55 7.10
C ILE A 98 31.88 -46.49 8.31
N SER A 99 30.90 -46.30 9.20
CA SER A 99 30.70 -47.20 10.34
C SER A 99 30.36 -48.65 9.95
N LEU A 100 29.82 -48.88 8.74
CA LEU A 100 29.53 -50.22 8.22
C LEU A 100 30.79 -50.93 7.68
N PHE A 101 31.73 -50.19 7.09
CA PHE A 101 32.94 -50.76 6.47
C PHE A 101 34.12 -50.85 7.43
N VAL A 102 34.16 -50.00 8.46
CA VAL A 102 35.20 -50.03 9.48
C VAL A 102 34.91 -51.20 10.42
N ARG A 103 35.41 -52.39 10.08
CA ARG A 103 35.48 -53.58 10.95
C ARG A 103 36.43 -53.29 12.12
N THR A 104 35.97 -52.49 13.07
CA THR A 104 36.63 -52.30 14.35
C THR A 104 35.96 -53.17 15.40
N GLN A 105 36.73 -53.67 16.37
CA GLN A 105 36.20 -54.42 17.52
C GLN A 105 35.26 -53.58 18.41
N ILE A 106 35.06 -52.30 18.11
CA ILE A 106 34.24 -51.36 18.88
C ILE A 106 33.18 -50.77 17.97
N VAL A 107 31.93 -51.19 18.15
CA VAL A 107 30.78 -50.81 17.33
C VAL A 107 30.18 -49.51 17.86
N ILE A 108 30.02 -48.51 16.99
CA ILE A 108 29.27 -47.28 17.34
C ILE A 108 27.80 -47.68 17.55
N PRO A 109 27.18 -47.36 18.70
CA PRO A 109 25.77 -47.66 18.90
C PRO A 109 24.91 -46.99 17.82
N ARG A 110 24.02 -47.73 17.16
CA ARG A 110 23.16 -47.21 16.08
C ARG A 110 22.37 -45.98 16.48
N THR A 111 21.95 -45.91 17.74
CA THR A 111 21.25 -44.76 18.32
C THR A 111 22.11 -43.49 18.29
N VAL A 112 23.44 -43.57 18.48
CA VAL A 112 24.35 -42.40 18.42
C VAL A 112 24.39 -41.84 16.99
N ILE A 113 24.35 -42.71 15.98
CA ILE A 113 24.31 -42.32 14.56
C ILE A 113 23.05 -41.51 14.25
N VAL A 114 21.94 -41.77 14.95
CA VAL A 114 20.68 -41.03 14.80
C VAL A 114 20.61 -39.79 15.69
N LEU A 115 21.07 -39.87 16.94
CA LEU A 115 21.04 -38.75 17.89
C LEU A 115 21.99 -37.62 17.50
N ASN A 116 23.19 -37.95 17.04
CA ASN A 116 24.21 -36.96 16.66
C ASN A 116 23.69 -35.92 15.63
N PRO A 117 23.11 -36.29 14.47
CA PRO A 117 22.60 -35.30 13.52
C PRO A 117 21.44 -34.46 14.07
N LEU A 118 20.57 -35.03 14.91
CA LEU A 118 19.47 -34.28 15.53
C LEU A 118 20.00 -33.21 16.50
N LEU A 119 20.91 -33.59 17.38
CA LEU A 119 21.57 -32.67 18.32
C LEU A 119 22.37 -31.60 17.60
N LEU A 120 23.07 -31.98 16.52
CA LEU A 120 23.87 -31.05 15.74
C LEU A 120 23.02 -29.99 15.03
N ILE A 121 21.88 -30.38 14.43
CA ILE A 121 20.92 -29.42 13.85
C ILE A 121 20.39 -28.49 14.93
N LEU A 122 20.04 -29.02 16.11
CA LEU A 122 19.52 -28.23 17.22
C LEU A 122 20.54 -27.21 17.72
N ILE A 123 21.79 -27.61 17.94
CA ILE A 123 22.86 -26.74 18.44
C ILE A 123 23.22 -25.69 17.38
N MET A 124 23.45 -26.08 16.13
CA MET A 124 23.87 -25.17 15.06
C MET A 124 22.76 -24.22 14.61
N GLY A 125 21.52 -24.72 14.52
CA GLY A 125 20.33 -23.92 14.20
C GLY A 125 19.95 -23.01 15.36
N GLY A 126 19.96 -23.56 16.57
CA GLY A 126 19.67 -22.83 17.81
C GLY A 126 20.65 -21.69 18.04
N SER A 127 21.96 -21.92 17.94
CA SER A 127 22.96 -20.87 18.17
C SER A 127 22.90 -19.73 17.16
N ARG A 128 22.60 -20.02 15.88
CA ARG A 128 22.38 -19.00 14.85
C ARG A 128 21.09 -18.23 15.07
N PHE A 129 20.02 -18.92 15.47
CA PHE A 129 18.75 -18.29 15.79
C PHE A 129 18.86 -17.40 17.03
N THR A 130 19.53 -17.86 18.09
CA THR A 130 19.76 -17.05 19.30
C THR A 130 20.68 -15.87 19.02
N TYR A 131 21.77 -16.07 18.25
CA TYR A 131 22.63 -14.96 17.80
C TYR A 131 21.83 -13.94 16.98
N ARG A 132 20.96 -14.40 16.08
CA ARG A 132 20.06 -13.52 15.33
C ARG A 132 19.11 -12.79 16.27
N ALA A 133 18.37 -13.50 17.13
CA ALA A 133 17.40 -12.90 18.05
C ALA A 133 18.05 -11.89 19.01
N TRP A 134 19.24 -12.20 19.53
CA TRP A 134 20.01 -11.30 20.39
C TRP A 134 20.51 -10.08 19.62
N LYS A 135 21.07 -10.28 18.43
CA LYS A 135 21.59 -9.18 17.59
C LYS A 135 20.48 -8.33 16.99
N GLU A 136 19.34 -8.93 16.66
CA GLU A 136 18.10 -8.27 16.24
C GLU A 136 17.52 -7.49 17.42
N ARG A 137 17.66 -7.95 18.67
CA ARG A 137 17.32 -7.14 19.86
C ARG A 137 18.35 -6.04 20.18
N HIS A 138 19.64 -6.24 19.90
CA HIS A 138 20.71 -5.29 20.25
C HIS A 138 21.10 -4.28 19.15
N LEU A 139 20.86 -4.57 17.87
CA LEU A 139 20.95 -3.56 16.81
C LEU A 139 19.73 -2.61 16.80
N PHE A 140 18.71 -2.90 17.60
CA PHE A 140 17.66 -1.95 18.00
C PHE A 140 18.15 -1.07 19.16
N ASN A 141 19.42 -0.66 19.11
CA ASN A 141 19.92 0.47 19.90
C ASN A 141 19.57 1.77 19.14
N PRO A 142 19.06 2.84 19.78
CA PRO A 142 18.60 4.09 19.14
C PRO A 142 19.67 4.91 18.40
N MET A 143 20.89 4.40 18.25
CA MET A 143 22.06 5.13 17.73
C MET A 143 22.29 4.98 16.21
N ARG A 144 21.39 4.31 15.47
CA ARG A 144 21.34 4.39 13.99
C ARG A 144 20.03 4.98 13.48
N ARG A 145 19.45 5.88 14.25
CA ARG A 145 18.41 6.82 13.83
C ARG A 145 19.01 7.88 12.92
N GLN A 146 19.36 7.52 11.68
CA GLN A 146 19.61 8.50 10.64
C GLN A 146 18.28 8.69 9.90
N GLY A 147 17.62 9.81 10.17
CA GLY A 147 16.34 10.18 9.58
C GLY A 147 15.46 10.93 10.57
N LYS A 148 14.60 11.82 10.07
CA LYS A 148 13.59 12.50 10.88
C LYS A 148 12.55 11.47 11.35
N PRO A 149 12.21 11.41 12.66
CA PRO A 149 11.16 10.52 13.13
C PRO A 149 9.82 10.91 12.49
N VAL A 150 9.06 9.91 12.03
CA VAL A 150 7.75 10.08 11.41
C VAL A 150 6.77 9.01 11.89
N ILE A 151 5.54 9.42 12.18
CA ILE A 151 4.43 8.51 12.52
C ILE A 151 3.57 8.30 11.28
N ILE A 152 3.14 7.08 11.01
CA ILE A 152 2.25 6.78 9.88
C ILE A 152 0.83 6.58 10.42
N LEU A 153 -0.14 7.26 9.81
CA LEU A 153 -1.56 7.10 10.09
C LEU A 153 -2.17 6.21 9.01
N GLY A 154 -2.83 5.12 9.42
CA GLY A 154 -3.28 4.04 8.55
C GLY A 154 -2.32 2.85 8.55
N ALA A 155 -2.88 1.64 8.57
CA ALA A 155 -2.18 0.36 8.48
C ALA A 155 -2.67 -0.47 7.28
N GLU A 156 -3.06 0.19 6.18
CA GLU A 156 -3.44 -0.44 4.92
C GLU A 156 -2.21 -0.95 4.11
N ASP A 157 -2.44 -1.68 3.02
CA ASP A 157 -1.38 -2.15 2.12
C ASP A 157 -0.48 -1.02 1.59
N ALA A 158 -1.10 0.15 1.41
CA ALA A 158 -0.45 1.42 1.12
C ALA A 158 0.59 1.81 2.19
N ALA A 159 0.18 1.83 3.46
CA ALA A 159 1.05 2.13 4.58
C ALA A 159 2.19 1.11 4.72
N ILE A 160 1.91 -0.19 4.52
CA ILE A 160 2.93 -1.25 4.57
C ILE A 160 3.98 -1.07 3.47
N SER A 161 3.54 -0.71 2.26
CA SER A 161 4.44 -0.44 1.14
C SER A 161 5.31 0.79 1.39
N LEU A 162 4.70 1.85 1.94
CA LEU A 162 5.39 3.07 2.33
C LEU A 162 6.44 2.82 3.42
N ILE A 163 6.13 2.04 4.46
CA ILE A 163 7.09 1.68 5.52
C ILE A 163 8.32 0.99 4.93
N LYS A 164 8.11 0.02 4.02
CA LYS A 164 9.20 -0.68 3.34
C LYS A 164 10.06 0.27 2.51
N GLU A 165 9.45 1.22 1.83
CA GLU A 165 10.18 2.18 1.00
C GLU A 165 10.97 3.19 1.85
N LEU A 166 10.35 3.77 2.88
CA LEU A 166 11.01 4.69 3.82
C LEU A 166 12.17 4.01 4.55
N SER A 167 12.05 2.72 4.88
CA SER A 167 13.14 1.94 5.48
C SER A 167 14.38 1.77 4.59
N ARG A 168 14.24 1.95 3.27
CA ARG A 168 15.38 1.94 2.32
C ARG A 168 16.10 3.28 2.29
N GLY A 169 15.38 4.37 2.58
CA GLY A 169 15.93 5.71 2.68
C GLY A 169 16.61 5.98 4.03
N LYS A 170 17.42 7.05 4.09
CA LYS A 170 18.02 7.55 5.35
C LYS A 170 17.38 8.86 5.85
N SER A 171 16.39 9.38 5.15
CA SER A 171 15.79 10.69 5.43
C SER A 171 14.70 10.63 6.49
N TRP A 172 14.01 9.49 6.58
CA TRP A 172 12.84 9.28 7.43
C TRP A 172 13.00 8.03 8.25
N GLN A 173 12.49 8.07 9.47
CA GLN A 173 12.45 6.93 10.37
C GLN A 173 11.03 6.74 10.86
N VAL A 174 10.39 5.64 10.45
CA VAL A 174 9.07 5.30 10.96
C VAL A 174 9.20 4.85 12.42
N VAL A 175 8.54 5.55 13.34
CA VAL A 175 8.63 5.28 14.79
C VAL A 175 7.39 4.58 15.35
N ALA A 176 6.23 4.79 14.74
CA ALA A 176 4.97 4.15 15.11
C ALA A 176 3.98 4.19 13.94
N VAL A 177 3.04 3.25 13.95
CA VAL A 177 1.84 3.26 13.10
C VAL A 177 0.62 3.41 13.99
N LEU A 178 -0.39 4.16 13.54
CA LEU A 178 -1.68 4.30 14.20
C LEU A 178 -2.80 3.96 13.24
N ASP A 179 -3.79 3.21 13.70
CA ASP A 179 -4.93 2.79 12.89
C ASP A 179 -6.17 2.59 13.78
N ASP A 180 -7.33 3.02 13.31
CA ASP A 180 -8.58 2.96 14.08
C ASP A 180 -9.25 1.57 14.03
N HIS A 181 -8.81 0.66 13.15
CA HIS A 181 -9.30 -0.71 13.12
C HIS A 181 -8.77 -1.52 14.31
N PRO A 182 -9.65 -2.06 15.19
CA PRO A 182 -9.24 -2.78 16.40
C PRO A 182 -8.33 -3.99 16.11
N ASN A 183 -8.54 -4.63 14.95
CA ASN A 183 -7.77 -5.79 14.53
C ASN A 183 -6.30 -5.47 14.20
N MET A 184 -6.00 -4.20 13.92
CA MET A 184 -4.66 -3.75 13.52
C MET A 184 -3.81 -3.36 14.72
N ILE A 185 -4.43 -2.91 15.81
CA ILE A 185 -3.75 -2.50 17.04
C ILE A 185 -2.93 -3.67 17.61
N GLY A 186 -1.66 -3.39 17.89
CA GLY A 186 -0.72 -4.38 18.42
C GLY A 186 -0.03 -5.25 17.37
N ARG A 187 -0.46 -5.23 16.10
CA ARG A 187 0.26 -5.89 15.00
C ARG A 187 1.56 -5.16 14.69
N GLU A 188 2.49 -5.89 14.06
CA GLU A 188 3.82 -5.37 13.70
C GLU A 188 4.06 -5.56 12.20
N PHE A 189 4.43 -4.47 11.53
CA PHE A 189 4.75 -4.45 10.10
C PHE A 189 6.15 -3.89 9.90
N SER A 190 7.02 -4.66 9.26
CA SER A 190 8.39 -4.23 8.96
C SER A 190 9.11 -3.64 10.18
N HIS A 191 8.94 -4.28 11.34
CA HIS A 191 9.50 -3.89 12.64
C HIS A 191 8.95 -2.60 13.26
N THR A 192 7.80 -2.13 12.78
CA THR A 192 7.05 -1.01 13.36
C THR A 192 5.72 -1.53 13.89
N ARG A 193 5.43 -1.26 15.17
CA ARG A 193 4.18 -1.70 15.81
C ARG A 193 3.07 -0.68 15.58
N VAL A 194 1.84 -1.17 15.40
CA VAL A 194 0.63 -0.36 15.50
C VAL A 194 0.37 -0.10 16.99
N GLU A 195 0.69 1.09 17.48
CA GLU A 195 0.70 1.40 18.92
C GLU A 195 -0.66 1.80 19.47
N GLY A 196 -1.62 2.17 18.62
CA GLY A 196 -2.94 2.58 19.04
C GLY A 196 -3.78 3.14 17.90
N ASN A 197 -4.91 3.75 18.29
CA ASN A 197 -5.81 4.47 17.39
C ASN A 197 -5.23 5.85 17.01
N ILE A 198 -5.83 6.50 16.01
CA ILE A 198 -5.35 7.81 15.54
C ILE A 198 -5.52 8.87 16.64
N ALA A 199 -6.53 8.75 17.50
CA ALA A 199 -6.73 9.64 18.65
C ALA A 199 -5.54 9.64 19.65
N SER A 200 -4.76 8.56 19.71
CA SER A 200 -3.57 8.46 20.57
C SER A 200 -2.31 9.15 20.00
N LEU A 201 -2.41 9.75 18.80
CA LEU A 201 -1.33 10.45 18.11
C LEU A 201 -0.60 11.49 18.98
N PRO A 202 -1.26 12.38 19.73
CA PRO A 202 -0.55 13.39 20.53
C PRO A 202 0.34 12.77 21.62
N THR A 203 -0.12 11.69 22.26
CA THR A 203 0.61 10.98 23.31
C THR A 203 1.83 10.27 22.73
N ILE A 204 1.66 9.62 21.58
CA ILE A 204 2.70 8.83 20.91
C ILE A 204 3.74 9.75 20.25
N ALA A 205 3.32 10.87 19.68
CA ALA A 205 4.21 11.91 19.18
C ALA A 205 5.14 12.44 20.27
N LYS A 206 4.61 12.75 21.46
CA LYS A 206 5.41 13.16 22.63
C LYS A 206 6.37 12.07 23.10
N LYS A 207 5.89 10.82 23.20
CA LYS A 207 6.70 9.65 23.61
C LYS A 207 7.93 9.46 22.71
N TYR A 208 7.80 9.69 21.40
CA TYR A 208 8.86 9.48 20.42
C TYR A 208 9.60 10.75 19.99
N GLY A 209 9.22 11.93 20.50
CA GLY A 209 9.79 13.22 20.06
C GLY A 209 9.57 13.48 18.57
N CYS A 210 8.43 13.03 18.04
CA CYS A 210 8.11 13.10 16.62
C CYS A 210 7.53 14.47 16.25
N GLN A 211 7.99 15.05 15.13
CA GLN A 211 7.48 16.32 14.59
C GLN A 211 6.73 16.17 13.27
N HIS A 212 6.73 14.97 12.68
CA HIS A 212 6.13 14.73 11.36
C HIS A 212 5.19 13.54 11.41
N CYS A 213 4.11 13.58 10.65
CA CYS A 213 3.28 12.41 10.40
C CYS A 213 2.91 12.30 8.93
N ILE A 214 2.73 11.07 8.45
CA ILE A 214 2.24 10.80 7.09
C ILE A 214 0.87 10.14 7.18
N ILE A 215 -0.13 10.75 6.55
CA ILE A 215 -1.44 10.15 6.33
C ILE A 215 -1.31 9.17 5.16
N ALA A 216 -1.36 7.87 5.46
CA ALA A 216 -1.23 6.76 4.53
C ALA A 216 -2.53 5.93 4.46
N MET A 217 -3.65 6.63 4.31
CA MET A 217 -5.00 6.07 4.26
C MET A 217 -5.69 6.39 2.92
N PRO A 218 -5.17 5.90 1.77
CA PRO A 218 -5.69 6.29 0.46
C PRO A 218 -7.10 5.74 0.17
N SER A 219 -7.53 4.72 0.92
CA SER A 219 -8.88 4.13 0.83
C SER A 219 -9.88 4.75 1.80
N ALA A 220 -9.42 5.54 2.78
CA ALA A 220 -10.27 6.18 3.77
C ALA A 220 -11.05 7.36 3.19
N SER A 221 -12.24 7.60 3.75
CA SER A 221 -13.09 8.73 3.35
C SER A 221 -12.38 10.07 3.56
N HIS A 222 -12.85 11.12 2.88
CA HIS A 222 -12.29 12.45 3.10
C HIS A 222 -12.52 12.91 4.53
N LEU A 223 -13.67 12.57 5.13
CA LEU A 223 -13.94 12.84 6.55
C LEU A 223 -12.89 12.20 7.47
N GLN A 224 -12.56 10.93 7.27
CA GLN A 224 -11.55 10.22 8.09
C GLN A 224 -10.15 10.81 7.92
N ARG A 225 -9.75 11.12 6.68
CA ARG A 225 -8.46 11.78 6.40
C ARG A 225 -8.39 13.17 7.03
N ARG A 226 -9.49 13.94 6.98
CA ARG A 226 -9.61 15.27 7.60
C ARG A 226 -9.54 15.18 9.12
N GLU A 227 -10.21 14.22 9.74
CA GLU A 227 -10.14 13.98 11.18
C GLU A 227 -8.72 13.64 11.62
N ALA A 228 -8.04 12.73 10.91
CA ALA A 228 -6.65 12.39 11.17
C ALA A 228 -5.71 13.60 11.02
N ALA A 229 -5.91 14.42 9.99
CA ALA A 229 -5.17 15.66 9.78
C ALA A 229 -5.41 16.68 10.92
N ASN A 230 -6.65 16.84 11.36
CA ASN A 230 -7.00 17.74 12.46
C ASN A 230 -6.34 17.33 13.78
N ILE A 231 -6.35 16.03 14.10
CA ILE A 231 -5.67 15.50 15.29
C ILE A 231 -4.16 15.76 15.21
N ALA A 232 -3.56 15.56 14.04
CA ALA A 232 -2.14 15.82 13.82
C ALA A 232 -1.78 17.31 13.95
N ASN A 233 -2.61 18.20 13.39
CA ASN A 233 -2.45 19.66 13.51
C ASN A 233 -2.59 20.13 14.96
N GLN A 234 -3.57 19.59 15.71
CA GLN A 234 -3.71 19.87 17.15
C GLN A 234 -2.48 19.43 17.96
N ALA A 235 -1.82 18.35 17.52
CA ALA A 235 -0.55 17.91 18.10
C ALA A 235 0.67 18.71 17.62
N SER A 236 0.49 19.76 16.80
CA SER A 236 1.56 20.58 16.21
C SER A 236 2.56 19.78 15.38
N LEU A 237 2.08 18.76 14.66
CA LEU A 237 2.89 17.94 13.75
C LEU A 237 2.86 18.51 12.32
N GLU A 238 3.97 18.40 11.61
CA GLU A 238 4.01 18.62 10.16
C GLU A 238 3.34 17.43 9.45
N VAL A 239 2.18 17.71 8.84
CA VAL A 239 1.34 16.71 8.18
C VAL A 239 1.72 16.55 6.72
N LEU A 240 2.13 15.34 6.37
CA LEU A 240 2.34 14.88 5.00
C LEU A 240 1.21 13.91 4.63
N THR A 241 0.89 13.80 3.35
CA THR A 241 -0.15 12.87 2.86
C THR A 241 0.31 12.16 1.60
N VAL A 242 -0.21 10.95 1.42
CA VAL A 242 -0.21 10.27 0.11
C VAL A 242 -1.51 10.61 -0.65
N PRO A 243 -1.50 10.58 -2.00
CA PRO A 243 -2.70 10.82 -2.81
C PRO A 243 -3.78 9.77 -2.54
N SER A 244 -5.03 10.09 -2.86
CA SER A 244 -6.14 9.13 -2.74
C SER A 244 -6.01 7.99 -3.76
N MET A 245 -6.70 6.87 -3.52
CA MET A 245 -6.71 5.75 -4.48
C MET A 245 -7.18 6.16 -5.88
N SER A 246 -8.14 7.09 -6.00
CA SER A 246 -8.61 7.60 -7.30
C SER A 246 -7.56 8.42 -8.05
N ASP A 247 -6.66 9.09 -7.32
CA ASP A 247 -5.62 9.92 -7.93
C ASP A 247 -4.39 9.09 -8.35
N MET A 248 -4.32 7.83 -7.91
CA MET A 248 -3.19 6.95 -8.14
C MET A 248 -3.39 6.05 -9.37
N MET A 249 -2.83 6.44 -10.51
CA MET A 249 -2.92 5.64 -11.76
C MET A 249 -2.24 4.26 -11.71
N SER A 250 -1.29 4.03 -10.80
CA SER A 250 -0.44 2.82 -10.78
C SER A 250 -0.66 1.87 -9.59
N GLY A 251 -1.52 2.26 -8.63
CA GLY A 251 -1.76 1.50 -7.39
C GLY A 251 -0.54 1.30 -6.50
N LYS A 252 0.61 1.92 -6.80
CA LYS A 252 1.86 1.81 -6.03
C LYS A 252 2.28 3.16 -5.47
N ILE A 253 2.55 3.19 -4.18
CA ILE A 253 3.08 4.38 -3.49
C ILE A 253 4.59 4.42 -3.71
N SER A 254 5.09 5.59 -4.11
CA SER A 254 6.51 5.94 -4.10
C SER A 254 6.76 7.11 -3.14
N ILE A 255 7.98 7.24 -2.62
CA ILE A 255 8.39 8.36 -1.76
C ILE A 255 8.18 9.71 -2.46
N SER A 256 8.30 9.75 -3.79
CA SER A 256 8.04 10.95 -4.61
C SER A 256 6.60 11.47 -4.52
N ASN A 257 5.67 10.63 -4.09
CA ASN A 257 4.24 10.97 -4.03
C ASN A 257 3.85 11.55 -2.66
N ILE A 258 4.77 11.59 -1.70
CA ILE A 258 4.54 12.20 -0.39
C ILE A 258 4.63 13.72 -0.55
N ARG A 259 3.53 14.42 -0.26
CA ARG A 259 3.48 15.89 -0.28
C ARG A 259 2.93 16.44 1.03
N LYS A 260 3.11 17.75 1.25
CA LYS A 260 2.40 18.45 2.33
C LYS A 260 0.90 18.39 2.07
N ILE A 261 0.12 18.33 3.15
CA ILE A 261 -1.33 18.36 3.03
C ILE A 261 -1.76 19.76 2.55
N ASP A 262 -2.53 19.81 1.45
CA ASP A 262 -3.04 21.06 0.90
C ASP A 262 -4.50 21.29 1.33
N VAL A 263 -5.00 22.51 1.18
CA VAL A 263 -6.36 22.88 1.61
C VAL A 263 -7.41 22.05 0.87
N GLU A 264 -7.16 21.71 -0.39
CA GLU A 264 -8.03 20.88 -1.21
C GLU A 264 -8.20 19.45 -0.66
N ASP A 265 -7.15 18.88 -0.03
CA ASP A 265 -7.19 17.54 0.57
C ASP A 265 -8.14 17.49 1.78
N LEU A 266 -8.29 18.62 2.48
CA LEU A 266 -9.18 18.80 3.64
C LEU A 266 -10.61 19.19 3.25
N LEU A 267 -10.78 19.81 2.08
CA LEU A 267 -12.07 20.27 1.54
C LEU A 267 -12.77 19.21 0.68
N GLY A 268 -12.08 18.14 0.29
CA GLY A 268 -12.66 17.08 -0.54
C GLY A 268 -14.00 16.58 0.03
N ARG A 269 -15.03 16.60 -0.82
CA ARG A 269 -16.36 16.08 -0.46
C ARG A 269 -16.33 14.57 -0.60
N ASP A 270 -16.88 13.87 0.39
CA ASP A 270 -17.32 12.49 0.15
C ASP A 270 -18.38 12.53 -0.95
N VAL A 271 -18.20 11.72 -2.00
CA VAL A 271 -19.19 11.59 -3.07
C VAL A 271 -20.46 11.08 -2.41
N VAL A 272 -21.51 11.92 -2.37
CA VAL A 272 -22.83 11.48 -1.92
C VAL A 272 -23.20 10.29 -2.80
N SER A 273 -23.49 9.14 -2.19
CA SER A 273 -24.00 7.97 -2.91
C SER A 273 -25.37 8.34 -3.48
N LEU A 274 -25.39 8.79 -4.73
CA LEU A 274 -26.62 9.04 -5.47
C LEU A 274 -27.38 7.71 -5.55
N ASP A 275 -28.70 7.75 -5.32
CA ASP A 275 -29.55 6.59 -5.59
C ASP A 275 -29.49 6.28 -7.09
N THR A 276 -28.65 5.30 -7.43
CA THR A 276 -28.33 4.94 -8.81
C THR A 276 -29.54 4.33 -9.52
N GLN A 277 -30.52 3.79 -8.78
CA GLN A 277 -31.72 3.21 -9.36
C GLN A 277 -32.68 4.29 -9.86
N GLU A 278 -32.95 5.31 -9.05
CA GLU A 278 -33.80 6.42 -9.47
C GLU A 278 -33.16 7.19 -10.64
N LEU A 279 -31.86 7.48 -10.55
CA LEU A 279 -31.13 8.19 -11.60
C LEU A 279 -31.10 7.42 -12.93
N SER A 280 -30.87 6.11 -12.86
CA SER A 280 -30.89 5.22 -14.03
C SER A 280 -32.28 5.23 -14.69
N SER A 281 -33.36 5.14 -13.92
CA SER A 281 -34.73 5.16 -14.45
C SER A 281 -35.09 6.44 -15.20
N MET A 282 -34.47 7.57 -14.80
CA MET A 282 -34.69 8.87 -15.43
C MET A 282 -33.85 9.07 -16.70
N ILE A 283 -32.65 8.49 -16.77
CA ILE A 283 -31.68 8.76 -17.83
C ILE A 283 -31.69 7.66 -18.90
N ALA A 284 -31.69 6.38 -18.49
CA ALA A 284 -31.64 5.25 -19.41
C ALA A 284 -32.82 5.27 -20.38
N ASP A 285 -32.55 5.00 -21.66
CA ASP A 285 -33.52 4.99 -22.76
C ASP A 285 -34.36 6.27 -22.98
N ASN A 286 -34.06 7.35 -22.25
CA ASN A 286 -34.74 8.64 -22.36
C ASN A 286 -33.92 9.64 -23.18
N THR A 287 -34.58 10.71 -23.65
CA THR A 287 -33.91 11.87 -24.24
C THR A 287 -33.54 12.85 -23.15
N VAL A 288 -32.25 13.17 -23.02
CA VAL A 288 -31.71 14.11 -22.02
C VAL A 288 -31.10 15.32 -22.72
N LEU A 289 -31.36 16.52 -22.21
CA LEU A 289 -30.73 17.75 -22.68
C LEU A 289 -29.88 18.36 -21.58
N VAL A 290 -28.64 18.70 -21.91
CA VAL A 290 -27.72 19.44 -21.04
C VAL A 290 -27.45 20.80 -21.68
N SER A 291 -27.73 21.88 -20.96
CA SER A 291 -27.32 23.24 -21.39
C SER A 291 -26.07 23.67 -20.65
N GLY A 292 -25.23 24.48 -21.29
CA GLY A 292 -23.87 24.73 -20.80
C GLY A 292 -22.99 23.48 -20.97
N ALA A 293 -23.32 22.62 -21.94
CA ALA A 293 -22.72 21.30 -22.14
C ALA A 293 -21.22 21.37 -22.44
N ALA A 294 -20.74 22.48 -22.99
CA ALA A 294 -19.31 22.67 -23.24
C ALA A 294 -18.56 23.31 -22.06
N GLY A 295 -19.27 23.70 -21.00
CA GLY A 295 -18.67 24.16 -19.75
C GLY A 295 -18.02 23.03 -18.96
N SER A 296 -17.22 23.39 -17.95
CA SER A 296 -16.52 22.40 -17.11
C SER A 296 -17.47 21.42 -16.40
N ILE A 297 -18.62 21.93 -15.92
CA ILE A 297 -19.64 21.11 -15.25
C ILE A 297 -20.50 20.37 -16.27
N GLY A 298 -20.96 21.05 -17.33
CA GLY A 298 -21.82 20.45 -18.34
C GLY A 298 -21.16 19.30 -19.10
N SER A 299 -19.87 19.44 -19.44
CA SER A 299 -19.13 18.37 -20.15
C SER A 299 -18.97 17.12 -19.28
N GLU A 300 -18.72 17.31 -17.99
CA GLU A 300 -18.64 16.19 -17.03
C GLU A 300 -20.01 15.53 -16.81
N LEU A 301 -21.08 16.32 -16.72
CA LEU A 301 -22.44 15.78 -16.68
C LEU A 301 -22.76 14.97 -17.93
N CYS A 302 -22.40 15.46 -19.11
CA CYS A 302 -22.57 14.72 -20.35
C CYS A 302 -21.83 13.37 -20.32
N ARG A 303 -20.59 13.31 -19.79
CA ARG A 303 -19.85 12.04 -19.61
C ARG A 303 -20.57 11.08 -18.69
N GLN A 304 -21.03 11.56 -17.54
CA GLN A 304 -21.72 10.73 -16.56
C GLN A 304 -23.05 10.22 -17.09
N ILE A 305 -23.82 11.07 -17.77
CA ILE A 305 -25.07 10.69 -18.42
C ILE A 305 -24.85 9.60 -19.47
N LEU A 306 -23.77 9.66 -20.26
CA LEU A 306 -23.47 8.64 -21.27
C LEU A 306 -23.26 7.25 -20.67
N ALA A 307 -22.76 7.15 -19.44
CA ALA A 307 -22.59 5.87 -18.75
C ALA A 307 -23.93 5.17 -18.43
N PHE A 308 -25.03 5.92 -18.39
CA PHE A 308 -26.39 5.37 -18.20
C PHE A 308 -27.10 5.02 -19.51
N HIS A 309 -26.41 5.11 -20.66
CA HIS A 309 -26.94 4.73 -21.98
C HIS A 309 -28.31 5.36 -22.32
N PRO A 310 -28.42 6.70 -22.34
CA PRO A 310 -29.65 7.35 -22.77
C PRO A 310 -29.90 7.07 -24.26
N LYS A 311 -31.17 7.15 -24.67
CA LYS A 311 -31.55 7.04 -26.09
C LYS A 311 -30.96 8.19 -26.91
N LYS A 312 -30.97 9.40 -26.35
CA LYS A 312 -30.47 10.60 -27.01
C LYS A 312 -29.94 11.59 -25.98
N LEU A 313 -28.75 12.14 -26.22
CA LEU A 313 -28.15 13.20 -25.43
C LEU A 313 -27.98 14.45 -26.30
N ILE A 314 -28.59 15.56 -25.87
CA ILE A 314 -28.55 16.85 -26.54
C ILE A 314 -27.61 17.77 -25.76
N CYS A 315 -26.47 18.09 -26.35
CA CYS A 315 -25.48 19.00 -25.83
C CYS A 315 -25.75 20.41 -26.38
N LEU A 316 -26.24 21.31 -25.53
CA LEU A 316 -26.57 22.69 -25.88
C LEU A 316 -25.58 23.65 -25.22
N ASP A 317 -24.96 24.53 -26.00
CA ASP A 317 -24.06 25.57 -25.51
C ASP A 317 -24.02 26.77 -26.46
N ILE A 318 -23.58 27.93 -25.98
CA ILE A 318 -23.31 29.09 -26.83
C ILE A 318 -21.93 28.97 -27.51
N SER A 319 -21.01 28.22 -26.90
CA SER A 319 -19.66 28.01 -27.41
C SER A 319 -19.63 26.94 -28.51
N GLU A 320 -19.48 27.37 -29.76
CA GLU A 320 -19.27 26.48 -30.90
C GLU A 320 -17.98 25.65 -30.73
N PHE A 321 -16.86 26.30 -30.43
CA PHE A 321 -15.58 25.62 -30.17
C PHE A 321 -15.66 24.59 -29.03
N GLY A 322 -16.39 24.93 -27.96
CA GLY A 322 -16.56 24.04 -26.84
C GLY A 322 -17.37 22.79 -27.20
N LEU A 323 -18.47 22.96 -27.96
CA LEU A 323 -19.25 21.83 -28.48
C LEU A 323 -18.48 20.98 -29.48
N TYR A 324 -17.69 21.60 -30.36
CA TYR A 324 -16.80 20.88 -31.27
C TYR A 324 -15.79 20.01 -30.51
N THR A 325 -15.16 20.57 -29.47
CA THR A 325 -14.22 19.84 -28.61
C THR A 325 -14.90 18.65 -27.94
N LEU A 326 -16.08 18.86 -27.36
CA LEU A 326 -16.88 17.80 -26.73
C LEU A 326 -17.29 16.72 -27.74
N GLN A 327 -17.61 17.12 -28.97
CA GLN A 327 -17.94 16.20 -30.04
C GLN A 327 -16.75 15.32 -30.44
N GLN A 328 -15.56 15.90 -30.59
CA GLN A 328 -14.34 15.13 -30.87
C GLN A 328 -14.03 14.14 -29.76
N GLU A 329 -14.22 14.54 -28.50
CA GLU A 329 -14.08 13.67 -27.35
C GLU A 329 -15.06 12.49 -27.43
N PHE A 330 -16.35 12.76 -27.63
CA PHE A 330 -17.38 11.71 -27.61
C PHE A 330 -17.36 10.79 -28.83
N ASN A 331 -16.87 11.24 -29.98
CA ASN A 331 -16.68 10.40 -31.17
C ASN A 331 -15.67 9.24 -30.93
N GLN A 332 -14.80 9.35 -29.92
CA GLN A 332 -13.88 8.27 -29.57
C GLN A 332 -14.58 7.12 -28.82
N PHE A 333 -15.75 7.37 -28.24
CA PHE A 333 -16.51 6.37 -27.49
C PHE A 333 -17.49 5.65 -28.42
N LYS A 334 -17.44 4.31 -28.41
CA LYS A 334 -18.49 3.50 -29.06
C LYS A 334 -19.72 3.47 -28.16
N SER A 335 -20.64 4.42 -28.36
CA SER A 335 -21.94 4.45 -27.69
C SER A 335 -23.08 4.31 -28.70
N ASN A 336 -24.15 3.61 -28.31
CA ASN A 336 -25.40 3.53 -29.08
C ASN A 336 -26.30 4.76 -28.85
N THR A 337 -25.91 5.68 -27.96
CA THR A 337 -26.64 6.93 -27.70
C THR A 337 -26.58 7.85 -28.90
N GLN A 338 -27.74 8.39 -29.33
CA GLN A 338 -27.76 9.44 -30.34
C GLN A 338 -27.28 10.78 -29.75
N LEU A 339 -26.11 11.25 -30.18
CA LEU A 339 -25.54 12.53 -29.76
C LEU A 339 -26.00 13.67 -30.68
N VAL A 340 -26.48 14.78 -30.11
CA VAL A 340 -26.89 15.97 -30.85
C VAL A 340 -26.24 17.20 -30.24
N TYR A 341 -25.51 17.98 -31.05
CA TYR A 341 -24.84 19.20 -30.61
C TYR A 341 -25.57 20.42 -31.17
N ILE A 342 -25.96 21.36 -30.30
CA ILE A 342 -26.76 22.52 -30.67
C ILE A 342 -26.10 23.79 -30.14
N VAL A 343 -25.58 24.61 -31.06
CA VAL A 343 -25.15 25.96 -30.74
C VAL A 343 -26.41 26.83 -30.55
N ALA A 344 -26.67 27.25 -29.32
CA ALA A 344 -27.80 28.10 -28.98
C ALA A 344 -27.58 28.83 -27.65
N ASP A 345 -28.09 30.05 -27.57
CA ASP A 345 -28.23 30.78 -26.32
C ASP A 345 -29.54 30.41 -25.62
N VAL A 346 -29.48 30.07 -24.34
CA VAL A 346 -30.67 29.79 -23.51
C VAL A 346 -31.61 30.99 -23.41
N LYS A 347 -31.08 32.20 -23.63
CA LYS A 347 -31.85 33.45 -23.72
C LYS A 347 -32.64 33.59 -25.01
N ASN A 348 -32.42 32.76 -26.03
CA ASN A 348 -33.20 32.80 -27.26
C ASN A 348 -34.44 31.89 -27.17
N LYS A 349 -35.57 32.46 -26.72
CA LYS A 349 -36.83 31.73 -26.49
C LYS A 349 -37.27 30.94 -27.71
N THR A 350 -37.24 31.55 -28.89
CA THR A 350 -37.71 30.95 -30.14
C THR A 350 -36.86 29.74 -30.52
N ARG A 351 -35.52 29.88 -30.43
CA ARG A 351 -34.58 28.79 -30.73
C ARG A 351 -34.76 27.63 -29.76
N ILE A 352 -34.83 27.91 -28.46
CA ILE A 352 -35.02 26.88 -27.44
C ILE A 352 -36.36 26.17 -27.61
N ASN A 353 -37.44 26.91 -27.89
CA ASN A 353 -38.75 26.31 -28.13
C ASN A 353 -38.71 25.33 -29.32
N HIS A 354 -38.04 25.72 -30.41
CA HIS A 354 -37.85 24.84 -31.56
C HIS A 354 -37.06 23.56 -31.20
N VAL A 355 -36.00 23.68 -30.42
CA VAL A 355 -35.20 22.54 -29.94
C VAL A 355 -36.06 21.59 -29.09
N LEU A 356 -36.83 22.13 -28.14
CA LEU A 356 -37.66 21.33 -27.25
C LEU A 356 -38.81 20.62 -28.01
N LEU A 357 -39.46 21.30 -28.96
CA LEU A 357 -40.50 20.70 -29.79
C LEU A 357 -39.97 19.61 -30.72
N THR A 358 -38.75 19.79 -31.24
CA THR A 358 -38.11 18.86 -32.19
C THR A 358 -37.61 17.60 -31.49
N HIS A 359 -36.92 17.76 -30.36
CA HIS A 359 -36.24 16.65 -29.71
C HIS A 359 -36.98 16.06 -28.51
N ARG A 360 -37.93 16.81 -27.92
CA ARG A 360 -38.78 16.42 -26.79
C ARG A 360 -38.00 15.73 -25.66
N PRO A 361 -37.06 16.43 -25.00
CA PRO A 361 -36.33 15.86 -23.87
C PRO A 361 -37.25 15.61 -22.69
N LYS A 362 -37.04 14.48 -22.02
CA LYS A 362 -37.72 14.13 -20.77
C LYS A 362 -37.09 14.84 -19.58
N LEU A 363 -35.76 14.92 -19.58
CA LEU A 363 -34.94 15.53 -18.54
C LEU A 363 -34.11 16.66 -19.14
N VAL A 364 -34.13 17.83 -18.49
CA VAL A 364 -33.25 18.96 -18.78
C VAL A 364 -32.36 19.23 -17.58
N LEU A 365 -31.04 19.23 -17.80
CA LEU A 365 -30.02 19.62 -16.83
C LEU A 365 -29.43 20.98 -17.26
N HIS A 366 -29.60 21.99 -16.41
CA HIS A 366 -29.19 23.35 -16.72
C HIS A 366 -27.91 23.75 -15.98
N ALA A 367 -26.80 23.80 -16.73
CA ALA A 367 -25.46 24.17 -16.25
C ALA A 367 -24.91 25.46 -16.92
N ALA A 368 -25.67 26.11 -17.79
CA ALA A 368 -25.23 27.35 -18.45
C ALA A 368 -25.30 28.52 -17.47
N ALA A 369 -24.14 28.98 -16.98
CA ALA A 369 -24.05 30.10 -16.05
C ALA A 369 -22.69 30.81 -16.15
N TYR A 370 -22.67 32.10 -15.82
CA TYR A 370 -21.45 32.81 -15.48
C TYR A 370 -21.06 32.54 -14.02
N LYS A 371 -19.95 31.85 -13.82
CA LYS A 371 -19.51 31.34 -12.49
C LYS A 371 -18.39 32.16 -11.81
N HIS A 372 -17.67 32.99 -12.57
CA HIS A 372 -16.49 33.72 -12.07
C HIS A 372 -16.88 35.03 -11.38
N VAL A 373 -17.35 34.93 -10.14
CA VAL A 373 -17.92 36.06 -9.38
C VAL A 373 -17.09 37.36 -9.43
N PRO A 374 -15.78 37.39 -9.12
CA PRO A 374 -15.03 38.64 -9.16
C PRO A 374 -15.09 39.34 -10.53
N MET A 375 -14.95 38.57 -11.62
CA MET A 375 -15.05 39.09 -12.99
C MET A 375 -16.46 39.59 -13.33
N MET A 376 -17.48 38.96 -12.75
CA MET A 376 -18.87 39.35 -13.01
C MET A 376 -19.32 40.54 -12.18
N GLU A 377 -18.78 40.72 -10.96
CA GLU A 377 -19.14 41.81 -10.05
C GLU A 377 -18.60 43.17 -10.49
N ASP A 378 -17.46 43.21 -11.18
CA ASP A 378 -16.84 44.48 -11.58
C ASP A 378 -17.68 45.25 -12.61
N ASN A 379 -17.75 44.76 -13.86
CA ASN A 379 -18.39 45.48 -14.97
C ASN A 379 -19.47 44.65 -15.69
N ASN A 380 -19.71 43.41 -15.27
CA ASN A 380 -20.56 42.46 -16.01
C ASN A 380 -21.79 42.02 -15.21
N VAL A 381 -22.20 42.77 -14.18
CA VAL A 381 -23.31 42.41 -13.29
C VAL A 381 -24.60 42.22 -14.08
N CYS A 382 -24.87 43.09 -15.05
CA CYS A 382 -26.02 42.96 -15.94
C CYS A 382 -26.00 41.64 -16.72
N GLU A 383 -24.85 41.23 -17.26
CA GLU A 383 -24.73 39.96 -18.00
C GLU A 383 -24.91 38.75 -17.07
N ALA A 384 -24.39 38.81 -15.85
CA ALA A 384 -24.65 37.78 -14.84
C ALA A 384 -26.14 37.65 -14.50
N LEU A 385 -26.84 38.77 -14.30
CA LEU A 385 -28.27 38.79 -13.99
C LEU A 385 -29.10 38.28 -15.18
N VAL A 386 -28.83 38.80 -16.38
CA VAL A 386 -29.56 38.43 -17.61
C VAL A 386 -29.34 36.96 -17.93
N ASN A 387 -28.14 36.42 -17.75
CA ASN A 387 -27.88 35.01 -18.03
C ASN A 387 -28.36 34.08 -16.92
N ASN A 388 -27.94 34.30 -15.68
CA ASN A 388 -28.13 33.33 -14.59
C ASN A 388 -29.52 33.44 -13.93
N ALA A 389 -30.21 34.58 -14.03
CA ALA A 389 -31.56 34.73 -13.49
C ALA A 389 -32.60 34.75 -14.61
N PHE A 390 -32.53 35.72 -15.52
CA PHE A 390 -33.54 35.86 -16.58
C PHE A 390 -33.47 34.72 -17.60
N GLY A 391 -32.26 34.34 -18.03
CA GLY A 391 -32.03 33.22 -18.94
C GLY A 391 -32.52 31.89 -18.36
N THR A 392 -32.22 31.63 -17.09
CA THR A 392 -32.74 30.46 -16.37
C THR A 392 -34.26 30.47 -16.25
N TYR A 393 -34.86 31.60 -15.85
CA TYR A 393 -36.32 31.74 -15.76
C TYR A 393 -36.99 31.47 -17.11
N GLN A 394 -36.48 32.10 -18.17
CA GLN A 394 -37.00 31.91 -19.51
C GLN A 394 -36.88 30.45 -19.95
N PHE A 395 -35.70 29.84 -19.77
CA PHE A 395 -35.49 28.47 -20.19
C PHE A 395 -36.41 27.50 -19.45
N ALA A 396 -36.53 27.64 -18.13
CA ALA A 396 -37.46 26.87 -17.32
C ALA A 396 -38.92 27.06 -17.77
N SER A 397 -39.33 28.30 -18.10
CA SER A 397 -40.68 28.60 -18.60
C SER A 397 -40.98 27.94 -19.95
N VAL A 398 -40.01 27.90 -20.87
CA VAL A 398 -40.16 27.19 -22.15
C VAL A 398 -40.19 25.67 -21.92
N CYS A 399 -39.36 25.14 -21.02
CA CYS A 399 -39.42 23.72 -20.64
C CYS A 399 -40.78 23.33 -20.06
N GLN A 400 -41.36 24.16 -19.19
CA GLN A 400 -42.70 23.97 -18.67
C GLN A 400 -43.75 23.98 -19.78
N SER A 401 -43.68 24.95 -20.69
CA SER A 401 -44.60 25.05 -21.84
C SER A 401 -44.48 23.88 -22.81
N ALA A 402 -43.29 23.28 -22.91
CA ALA A 402 -43.02 22.09 -23.72
C ALA A 402 -43.29 20.77 -22.98
N HIS A 403 -43.82 20.82 -21.75
CA HIS A 403 -44.11 19.66 -20.89
C HIS A 403 -42.89 18.75 -20.64
N VAL A 404 -41.71 19.34 -20.43
CA VAL A 404 -40.53 18.59 -19.96
C VAL A 404 -40.82 18.06 -18.55
N GLU A 405 -40.65 16.75 -18.34
CA GLU A 405 -41.03 16.09 -17.08
C GLU A 405 -40.20 16.58 -15.89
N LYS A 406 -38.89 16.79 -16.09
CA LYS A 406 -38.01 17.27 -15.02
C LYS A 406 -36.99 18.29 -15.55
N PHE A 407 -36.94 19.42 -14.87
CA PHE A 407 -35.92 20.45 -15.07
C PHE A 407 -35.08 20.54 -13.80
N VAL A 408 -33.78 20.35 -13.94
CA VAL A 408 -32.82 20.40 -12.83
C VAL A 408 -31.87 21.57 -13.07
N LEU A 409 -31.95 22.57 -12.21
CA LEU A 409 -31.00 23.68 -12.16
C LEU A 409 -29.80 23.29 -11.30
N ILE A 410 -28.60 23.39 -11.85
CA ILE A 410 -27.38 23.14 -11.09
C ILE A 410 -26.99 24.44 -10.38
N SER A 411 -27.36 24.52 -9.10
CA SER A 411 -26.98 25.65 -8.25
C SER A 411 -25.52 25.55 -7.82
N THR A 412 -24.91 26.68 -7.52
CA THR A 412 -23.54 26.74 -6.98
C THR A 412 -23.58 26.98 -5.47
N ASP A 413 -22.52 26.57 -4.77
CA ASP A 413 -22.34 26.79 -3.32
C ASP A 413 -22.49 28.27 -2.90
N LYS A 414 -22.29 29.21 -3.84
CA LYS A 414 -22.37 30.66 -3.61
C LYS A 414 -23.78 31.18 -3.37
N ALA A 415 -24.81 30.40 -3.67
CA ALA A 415 -26.20 30.76 -3.42
C ALA A 415 -26.62 30.54 -1.95
N VAL A 416 -25.89 29.71 -1.19
CA VAL A 416 -26.27 29.29 0.17
C VAL A 416 -25.79 30.29 1.23
N ASN A 417 -24.72 31.04 0.95
CA ASN A 417 -24.23 32.12 1.82
C ASN A 417 -23.59 33.23 0.95
N PRO A 418 -24.39 34.17 0.42
CA PRO A 418 -23.86 35.28 -0.38
C PRO A 418 -23.00 36.18 0.49
N THR A 419 -21.71 36.32 0.16
CA THR A 419 -20.73 37.17 0.86
C THR A 419 -20.65 38.57 0.28
#